data_AF-A0A2U8HD36-F1
#
_entry.id   AF-A0A2U8HD36-F1
#
_cell.length_a   1.000
_cell.length_b   1.000
_cell.length_c   1.000
_cell.angle_alpha   90.00
_cell.angle_beta   90.00
_cell.angle_gamma   90.00
#
_symmetry.space_group_name_H-M   'P 1'
#
loop_
_entity.id
_entity.type
_entity.pdbx_description
1 polymer ?
#
loop_
_entity_poly.entity_id
_entity_poly.type
_entity_poly.pdbx_seq_one_letter_code
_entity_poly.pdbx_strand_id
1 'polypeptide(L)'
;MTQKTFYLGLGGQKCGSTWIQAYLNRQEGSDFGRLGEYQVWEPQLGGVFARYKVRTPPLKERLRARLKTAVGAHEPAQHLRWRLQSDPEAYFDYFAGLLARPGIVRTGDITPSYAALPPETLARIRDGFAERGIAVKAIFSMRDPVDRLRSHMRMEMAKERLSAEESNAAPLRAFYATEEAEARSRYDRTIAAIEQVFAPEDRFLCLFEDLFTPEGIAALSDFAQVPSDPSQGGQAVNARAKGSGSLPEDLLAEIAAHYRPAYEAAAERLPRVRALWPSAPYALTSA
;
A
#
# COMPACT_ATOMS: atom_id res chain seq x y z
N MET A 1 -9.95 16.93 -23.08
CA MET A 1 -9.36 15.57 -23.01
C MET A 1 -9.47 15.11 -21.58
N THR A 2 -9.81 13.85 -21.31
CA THR A 2 -9.81 13.30 -19.95
C THR A 2 -8.39 13.40 -19.38
N GLN A 3 -8.25 14.01 -18.21
CA GLN A 3 -6.95 14.10 -17.53
C GLN A 3 -6.44 12.69 -17.22
N LYS A 4 -5.16 12.44 -17.47
CA LYS A 4 -4.53 11.16 -17.19
C LYS A 4 -4.09 11.12 -15.73
N THR A 5 -4.35 10.00 -15.07
CA THR A 5 -4.14 9.86 -13.62
C THR A 5 -3.27 8.65 -13.29
N PHE A 6 -2.29 8.88 -12.42
CA PHE A 6 -1.47 7.86 -11.79
C PHE A 6 -1.88 7.71 -10.32
N TYR A 7 -2.24 6.50 -9.90
CA TYR A 7 -2.53 6.19 -8.50
C TYR A 7 -1.30 5.66 -7.79
N LEU A 8 -0.87 6.37 -6.74
CA LEU A 8 0.21 5.95 -5.84
C LEU A 8 -0.39 5.33 -4.58
N GLY A 9 -0.33 4.01 -4.46
CA GLY A 9 -0.86 3.29 -3.29
C GLY A 9 0.23 3.01 -2.26
N LEU A 10 0.08 3.58 -1.07
CA LEU A 10 1.13 3.56 -0.05
C LEU A 10 1.02 2.41 0.96
N GLY A 11 -0.08 1.64 0.97
CA GLY A 11 -0.32 0.65 2.03
C GLY A 11 -1.30 1.19 3.07
N GLY A 12 -1.24 0.87 4.36
CA GLY A 12 -0.24 0.04 5.04
C GLY A 12 -0.31 -1.44 4.67
N GLN A 13 0.79 -2.17 4.86
CA GLN A 13 0.79 -3.61 4.59
C GLN A 13 -0.29 -4.32 5.43
N LYS A 14 -1.11 -5.16 4.77
CA LYS A 14 -2.29 -5.83 5.35
C LYS A 14 -3.55 -4.97 5.49
N CYS A 15 -3.61 -3.86 4.75
CA CYS A 15 -4.77 -2.95 4.72
C CYS A 15 -5.48 -2.93 3.34
N GLY A 16 -5.54 -4.05 2.62
CA GLY A 16 -6.41 -4.17 1.44
C GLY A 16 -5.86 -3.62 0.11
N SER A 17 -4.57 -3.31 0.03
CA SER A 17 -3.89 -2.82 -1.18
C SER A 17 -4.16 -3.67 -2.44
N THR A 18 -4.12 -4.99 -2.33
CA THR A 18 -4.41 -5.91 -3.44
C THR A 18 -5.84 -5.75 -3.96
N TRP A 19 -6.80 -5.52 -3.06
CA TRP A 19 -8.19 -5.28 -3.45
C TRP A 19 -8.32 -3.91 -4.13
N ILE A 20 -7.70 -2.85 -3.60
CA ILE A 20 -7.70 -1.51 -4.22
C ILE A 20 -7.16 -1.58 -5.65
N GLN A 21 -6.01 -2.23 -5.85
CA GLN A 21 -5.44 -2.40 -7.17
C GLN A 21 -6.38 -3.17 -8.10
N ALA A 22 -6.95 -4.29 -7.64
CA ALA A 22 -7.87 -5.10 -8.44
C ALA A 22 -9.18 -4.36 -8.77
N TYR A 23 -9.66 -3.50 -7.86
CA TYR A 23 -10.86 -2.68 -8.04
C TYR A 23 -10.63 -1.55 -9.05
N LEU A 24 -9.48 -0.89 -9.02
CA LEU A 24 -9.16 0.18 -9.97
C LEU A 24 -8.75 -0.35 -11.35
N ASN A 25 -8.00 -1.46 -11.39
CA ASN A 25 -7.48 -2.02 -12.64
C ASN A 25 -8.56 -2.66 -13.52
N ARG A 26 -9.70 -3.06 -12.96
CA ARG A 26 -10.83 -3.60 -13.73
C ARG A 26 -11.69 -2.53 -14.42
N GLN A 27 -11.53 -1.27 -14.03
CA GLN A 27 -12.34 -0.18 -14.56
C GLN A 27 -11.97 0.07 -16.01
N GLU A 28 -12.96 0.46 -16.83
CA GLU A 28 -12.70 0.86 -18.21
C GLU A 28 -11.63 1.95 -18.26
N GLY A 29 -10.68 1.87 -19.18
CA GLY A 29 -9.60 2.86 -19.31
C GLY A 29 -8.54 2.83 -18.20
N SER A 30 -8.46 1.75 -17.43
CA SER A 30 -7.36 1.48 -16.50
C SER A 30 -6.39 0.42 -17.05
N ASP A 31 -5.09 0.63 -16.88
CA ASP A 31 -4.03 -0.37 -17.09
C ASP A 31 -2.94 -0.13 -16.03
N PHE A 32 -2.91 -0.96 -14.98
CA PHE A 32 -1.91 -0.88 -13.90
C PHE A 32 -0.63 -1.68 -14.24
N GLY A 33 -0.49 -2.08 -15.49
CA GLY A 33 0.65 -2.81 -15.99
C GLY A 33 0.67 -4.26 -15.51
N ARG A 34 1.88 -4.76 -15.23
CA ARG A 34 2.15 -6.21 -15.21
C ARG A 34 2.60 -6.75 -13.87
N LEU A 35 2.90 -5.87 -12.92
CA LEU A 35 3.36 -6.26 -11.59
C LEU A 35 2.26 -5.93 -10.58
N GLY A 36 2.00 -6.84 -9.64
CA GLY A 36 1.13 -6.54 -8.50
C GLY A 36 1.74 -5.43 -7.65
N GLU A 37 2.92 -5.70 -7.10
CA GLU A 37 3.74 -4.70 -6.42
C GLU A 37 5.00 -4.44 -7.26
N TYR A 38 5.21 -3.18 -7.65
CA TYR A 38 6.38 -2.82 -8.44
C TYR A 38 7.63 -2.77 -7.59
N GLN A 39 7.52 -2.25 -6.36
CA GLN A 39 8.59 -2.20 -5.38
C GLN A 39 9.83 -1.44 -5.89
N VAL A 40 9.63 -0.24 -6.45
CA VAL A 40 10.69 0.53 -7.13
C VAL A 40 11.50 1.39 -6.18
N TRP A 41 10.84 2.00 -5.21
CA TRP A 41 11.42 3.05 -4.39
C TRP A 41 11.97 2.52 -3.05
N GLU A 42 11.55 1.33 -2.59
CA GLU A 42 12.04 0.74 -1.33
C GLU A 42 13.55 0.55 -1.24
N PRO A 43 14.28 0.15 -2.30
CA PRO A 43 15.73 -0.03 -2.20
C PRO A 43 16.48 1.24 -1.77
N GLN A 44 15.89 2.41 -1.99
CA GLN A 44 16.46 3.71 -1.62
C GLN A 44 16.34 3.98 -0.11
N LEU A 45 15.40 3.32 0.58
CA LEU A 45 15.19 3.45 2.02
C LEU A 45 16.26 2.74 2.86
N GLY A 46 16.95 1.73 2.29
CA GLY A 46 17.94 0.94 3.02
C GLY A 46 17.34 0.10 4.15
N GLY A 47 18.12 -0.22 5.18
CA GLY A 47 17.66 -0.93 6.38
C GLY A 47 16.84 -2.19 6.09
N VAL A 48 15.67 -2.29 6.71
CA VAL A 48 14.72 -3.40 6.51
C VAL A 48 14.17 -3.52 5.07
N PHE A 49 14.34 -2.47 4.25
CA PHE A 49 13.93 -2.42 2.85
C PHE A 49 15.03 -2.80 1.85
N ALA A 50 16.29 -2.96 2.28
CA ALA A 50 17.39 -3.33 1.40
C ALA A 50 17.14 -4.64 0.62
N ARG A 51 16.35 -5.55 1.20
CA ARG A 51 15.94 -6.84 0.59
C ARG A 51 15.09 -6.71 -0.68
N TYR A 52 14.50 -5.54 -0.95
CA TYR A 52 13.71 -5.29 -2.16
C TYR A 52 14.58 -4.98 -3.38
N LYS A 53 15.89 -4.73 -3.19
CA LYS A 53 16.81 -4.45 -4.29
C LYS A 53 16.98 -5.68 -5.19
N VAL A 54 16.60 -5.53 -6.45
CA VAL A 54 16.78 -6.58 -7.45
C VAL A 54 18.25 -6.60 -7.90
N ARG A 55 18.81 -7.81 -8.01
CA ARG A 55 20.17 -8.00 -8.53
C ARG A 55 20.27 -7.53 -9.98
N THR A 56 21.38 -6.88 -10.32
CA THR A 56 21.69 -6.52 -11.71
C THR A 56 21.68 -7.78 -12.60
N PRO A 57 20.84 -7.83 -13.65
CA PRO A 57 20.79 -8.96 -14.55
C PRO A 57 22.07 -9.01 -15.41
N PRO A 58 22.60 -10.21 -15.69
CA PRO A 58 23.72 -10.38 -16.60
C PRO A 58 23.44 -9.79 -17.99
N LEU A 59 24.51 -9.44 -18.74
CA LEU A 59 24.40 -8.83 -20.07
C LEU A 59 23.50 -9.64 -21.03
N LYS A 60 23.60 -10.97 -21.00
CA LYS A 60 22.77 -11.88 -21.81
C LYS A 60 21.26 -11.71 -21.56
N GLU A 61 20.85 -11.48 -20.31
CA GLU A 61 19.44 -11.31 -19.94
C GLU A 61 18.94 -9.94 -20.36
N ARG A 62 19.79 -8.91 -20.25
CA ARG A 62 19.50 -7.55 -20.74
C ARG A 62 19.32 -7.54 -22.26
N LEU A 63 20.18 -8.24 -23.00
CA LEU A 63 20.05 -8.39 -24.46
C LEU A 63 18.77 -9.16 -24.82
N ARG A 64 18.48 -10.26 -24.13
CA ARG A 64 17.25 -11.03 -24.32
C ARG A 64 15.99 -10.19 -24.08
N ALA A 65 16.00 -9.35 -23.05
CA ALA A 65 14.88 -8.45 -22.76
C ALA A 65 14.70 -7.43 -23.89
N ARG A 66 15.79 -6.80 -24.37
CA ARG A 66 15.75 -5.86 -25.50
C ARG A 66 15.20 -6.50 -26.77
N LEU A 67 15.66 -7.71 -27.11
CA LEU A 67 15.16 -8.45 -28.27
C LEU A 67 13.67 -8.75 -28.16
N LYS A 68 13.18 -9.15 -26.97
CA LYS A 68 11.75 -9.35 -26.74
C LYS A 68 10.95 -8.07 -26.97
N THR A 69 11.37 -6.96 -26.36
CA THR A 69 10.68 -5.68 -26.52
C THR A 69 10.67 -5.22 -27.98
N ALA A 70 11.77 -5.42 -28.72
CA ALA A 70 11.85 -5.06 -30.14
C ALA A 70 10.87 -5.82 -31.03
N VAL A 71 10.52 -7.07 -30.68
CA VAL A 71 9.50 -7.86 -31.39
C VAL A 71 8.08 -7.68 -30.81
N GLY A 72 7.86 -6.64 -29.99
CA GLY A 72 6.58 -6.36 -29.35
C GLY A 72 6.23 -7.32 -28.20
N ALA A 73 7.14 -8.21 -27.83
CA ALA A 73 6.95 -9.11 -26.69
C ALA A 73 7.31 -8.41 -25.38
N HIS A 74 6.65 -8.84 -24.32
CA HIS A 74 6.88 -8.32 -23.00
C HIS A 74 8.25 -8.73 -22.42
N GLU A 75 8.97 -7.78 -21.83
CA GLU A 75 10.19 -8.08 -21.07
C GLU A 75 9.87 -8.93 -19.81
N PRO A 76 10.83 -9.72 -19.28
CA PRO A 76 10.64 -10.48 -18.05
C PRO A 76 10.33 -9.58 -16.84
N ALA A 77 9.47 -10.02 -15.93
CA ALA A 77 9.04 -9.24 -14.76
C ALA A 77 10.20 -8.77 -13.86
N GLN A 78 11.19 -9.63 -13.60
CA GLN A 78 12.37 -9.25 -12.82
C GLN A 78 13.25 -8.23 -13.54
N HIS A 79 13.36 -8.32 -14.87
CA HIS A 79 14.11 -7.35 -15.66
C HIS A 79 13.39 -5.99 -15.68
N LEU A 80 12.05 -5.99 -15.82
CA LEU A 80 11.23 -4.80 -15.67
C LEU A 80 11.50 -4.15 -14.31
N ARG A 81 11.33 -4.88 -13.20
CA ARG A 81 11.57 -4.34 -11.85
C ARG A 81 13.00 -3.79 -11.69
N TRP A 82 14.02 -4.53 -12.12
CA TRP A 82 15.39 -4.05 -12.09
C TRP A 82 15.56 -2.73 -12.86
N ARG A 83 14.99 -2.63 -14.06
CA ARG A 83 15.06 -1.43 -14.91
C ARG A 83 14.43 -0.24 -14.21
N LEU A 84 13.24 -0.40 -13.64
CA LEU A 84 12.56 0.68 -12.92
C LEU A 84 13.30 1.09 -11.63
N GLN A 85 13.90 0.13 -10.90
CA GLN A 85 14.72 0.42 -9.72
C GLN A 85 16.06 1.10 -10.05
N SER A 86 16.60 0.86 -11.25
CA SER A 86 17.93 1.36 -11.64
C SER A 86 17.89 2.75 -12.25
N ASP A 87 16.74 3.15 -12.79
CA ASP A 87 16.56 4.41 -13.49
C ASP A 87 15.18 5.00 -13.16
N PRO A 88 15.13 6.09 -12.38
CA PRO A 88 13.89 6.80 -12.06
C PRO A 88 13.10 7.26 -13.29
N GLU A 89 13.76 7.65 -14.39
CA GLU A 89 13.04 8.04 -15.60
C GLU A 89 12.34 6.83 -16.23
N ALA A 90 12.95 5.66 -16.15
CA ALA A 90 12.34 4.43 -16.62
C ALA A 90 11.05 4.07 -15.87
N TYR A 91 10.91 4.48 -14.60
CA TYR A 91 9.67 4.36 -13.82
C TYR A 91 8.55 5.22 -14.42
N PHE A 92 8.82 6.51 -14.61
CA PHE A 92 7.84 7.45 -15.14
C PHE A 92 7.48 7.13 -16.59
N ASP A 93 8.46 6.82 -17.43
CA ASP A 93 8.26 6.48 -18.84
C ASP A 93 7.46 5.20 -19.03
N TYR A 94 7.64 4.21 -18.14
CA TYR A 94 6.87 2.99 -18.18
C TYR A 94 5.37 3.27 -18.01
N PHE A 95 5.00 4.04 -17.00
CA PHE A 95 3.60 4.37 -16.71
C PHE A 95 3.01 5.38 -17.70
N ALA A 96 3.79 6.36 -18.15
CA ALA A 96 3.40 7.24 -19.25
C ALA A 96 3.14 6.46 -20.55
N GLY A 97 3.93 5.42 -20.81
CA GLY A 97 3.74 4.51 -21.94
C GLY A 97 2.44 3.72 -21.88
N LEU A 98 2.03 3.24 -20.69
CA LEU A 98 0.70 2.61 -20.52
C LEU A 98 -0.42 3.61 -20.84
N LEU A 99 -0.29 4.81 -20.30
CA LEU A 99 -1.22 5.92 -20.50
C LEU A 99 -1.23 6.47 -21.93
N ALA A 100 -0.24 6.18 -22.76
CA ALA A 100 -0.22 6.56 -24.17
C ALA A 100 -1.06 5.63 -25.07
N ARG A 101 -1.47 4.47 -24.55
CA ARG A 101 -2.30 3.51 -25.29
C ARG A 101 -3.72 4.05 -25.51
N PRO A 102 -4.35 3.75 -26.66
CA PRO A 102 -5.74 4.14 -26.91
C PRO A 102 -6.67 3.67 -25.80
N GLY A 103 -7.53 4.58 -25.31
CA GLY A 103 -8.53 4.29 -24.28
C GLY A 103 -8.01 4.28 -22.83
N ILE A 104 -6.69 4.31 -22.59
CA ILE A 104 -6.13 4.27 -21.24
C ILE A 104 -5.97 5.68 -20.67
N VAL A 105 -6.61 5.92 -19.53
CA VAL A 105 -6.60 7.21 -18.81
C VAL A 105 -6.15 7.08 -17.35
N ARG A 106 -6.02 5.84 -16.84
CA ARG A 106 -5.60 5.54 -15.48
C ARG A 106 -4.56 4.43 -15.44
N THR A 107 -3.61 4.57 -14.53
CA THR A 107 -2.63 3.54 -14.16
C THR A 107 -2.23 3.75 -12.70
N GLY A 108 -1.39 2.89 -12.13
CA GLY A 108 -0.82 3.15 -10.81
C GLY A 108 0.19 2.11 -10.35
N ASP A 109 0.83 2.42 -9.24
CA ASP A 109 1.72 1.54 -8.48
C ASP A 109 1.20 1.45 -7.06
N ILE A 110 0.67 0.27 -6.71
CA ILE A 110 0.08 0.01 -5.40
C ILE A 110 1.03 -0.92 -4.64
N THR A 111 1.99 -0.33 -3.93
CA THR A 111 3.03 -1.06 -3.20
C THR A 111 2.94 -0.74 -1.71
N PRO A 112 2.53 -1.68 -0.83
CA PRO A 112 2.21 -1.36 0.57
C PRO A 112 3.38 -0.92 1.43
N SER A 113 4.61 -1.19 1.00
CA SER A 113 5.84 -0.70 1.64
C SER A 113 6.05 0.79 1.43
N TYR A 114 5.35 1.42 0.48
CA TYR A 114 5.51 2.84 0.22
C TYR A 114 5.02 3.73 1.37
N ALA A 115 4.33 3.16 2.38
CA ALA A 115 3.99 3.85 3.63
C ALA A 115 5.24 4.40 4.35
N ALA A 116 6.41 3.82 4.09
CA ALA A 116 7.69 4.25 4.63
C ALA A 116 8.43 5.25 3.72
N LEU A 117 7.88 5.62 2.55
CA LEU A 117 8.52 6.61 1.69
C LEU A 117 8.50 7.97 2.37
N PRO A 118 9.65 8.67 2.43
CA PRO A 118 9.71 9.99 3.02
C PRO A 118 9.16 11.05 2.03
N PRO A 119 8.78 12.24 2.53
CA PRO A 119 8.12 13.29 1.73
C PRO A 119 8.89 13.65 0.46
N GLU A 120 10.23 13.65 0.50
CA GLU A 120 11.07 13.95 -0.66
C GLU A 120 10.91 12.94 -1.79
N THR A 121 10.73 11.65 -1.47
CA THR A 121 10.50 10.62 -2.49
C THR A 121 9.09 10.71 -3.04
N LEU A 122 8.11 11.01 -2.18
CA LEU A 122 6.73 11.24 -2.62
C LEU A 122 6.62 12.46 -3.55
N ALA A 123 7.29 13.57 -3.20
CA ALA A 123 7.35 14.77 -4.03
C ALA A 123 8.02 14.46 -5.37
N ARG A 124 9.13 13.72 -5.37
CA ARG A 124 9.79 13.26 -6.60
C ARG A 124 8.84 12.47 -7.50
N ILE A 125 8.05 11.55 -6.94
CA ILE A 125 7.07 10.77 -7.71
C ILE A 125 5.99 11.68 -8.29
N ARG A 126 5.43 12.58 -7.47
CA ARG A 126 4.42 13.57 -7.90
C ARG A 126 4.95 14.41 -9.06
N ASP A 127 6.13 14.99 -8.90
CA ASP A 127 6.70 15.96 -9.83
C ASP A 127 7.12 15.29 -11.15
N GLY A 128 7.73 14.10 -11.09
CA GLY A 128 8.11 13.37 -12.31
C GLY A 128 6.93 12.95 -13.19
N PHE A 129 5.75 12.72 -12.60
CA PHE A 129 4.50 12.54 -13.35
C PHE A 129 3.89 13.85 -13.82
N ALA A 130 3.94 14.90 -12.99
CA ALA A 130 3.43 16.23 -13.35
C ALA A 130 4.17 16.80 -14.57
N GLU A 131 5.50 16.61 -14.66
CA GLU A 131 6.32 16.97 -15.84
C GLU A 131 5.85 16.29 -17.14
N ARG A 132 5.19 15.14 -17.01
CA ARG A 132 4.61 14.37 -18.13
C ARG A 132 3.12 14.67 -18.35
N GLY A 133 2.57 15.67 -17.65
CA GLY A 133 1.16 16.04 -17.73
C GLY A 133 0.21 14.99 -17.12
N ILE A 134 0.68 14.23 -16.12
CA ILE A 134 -0.06 13.15 -15.47
C ILE A 134 -0.32 13.55 -14.02
N ALA A 135 -1.58 13.57 -13.62
CA ALA A 135 -1.97 13.85 -12.24
C ALA A 135 -1.61 12.65 -11.34
N VAL A 136 -1.19 12.92 -10.10
CA VAL A 136 -0.89 11.86 -9.12
C VAL A 136 -1.87 11.91 -7.98
N LYS A 137 -2.53 10.79 -7.71
CA LYS A 137 -3.46 10.61 -6.60
C LYS A 137 -2.93 9.57 -5.61
N ALA A 138 -2.67 9.99 -4.38
CA ALA A 138 -2.18 9.14 -3.30
C ALA A 138 -3.34 8.40 -2.61
N ILE A 139 -3.18 7.10 -2.37
CA ILE A 139 -4.15 6.27 -1.67
C ILE A 139 -3.46 5.58 -0.48
N PHE A 140 -4.02 5.78 0.72
CA PHE A 140 -3.53 5.15 1.95
C PHE A 140 -4.69 4.56 2.75
N SER A 141 -4.63 3.25 2.97
CA SER A 141 -5.59 2.48 3.74
C SER A 141 -4.95 2.03 5.06
N MET A 142 -5.63 2.24 6.17
CA MET A 142 -5.16 1.91 7.51
C MET A 142 -6.02 0.83 8.14
N ARG A 143 -5.45 0.08 9.07
CA ARG A 143 -6.14 -0.92 9.89
C ARG A 143 -5.68 -0.72 11.32
N ASP A 144 -6.45 -1.16 12.31
CA ASP A 144 -5.97 -1.26 13.69
C ASP A 144 -4.51 -1.81 13.72
N PRO A 145 -3.52 -1.04 14.24
CA PRO A 145 -2.11 -1.44 14.25
C PRO A 145 -1.84 -2.82 14.84
N VAL A 146 -2.53 -3.20 15.92
CA VAL A 146 -2.38 -4.53 16.54
C VAL A 146 -2.88 -5.60 15.56
N ASP A 147 -4.05 -5.37 14.99
CA ASP A 147 -4.71 -6.29 14.09
C ASP A 147 -3.97 -6.45 12.74
N ARG A 148 -3.30 -5.39 12.29
CA ARG A 148 -2.35 -5.38 11.17
C ARG A 148 -1.13 -6.26 11.47
N LEU A 149 -0.51 -6.10 12.65
CA LEU A 149 0.63 -6.92 13.08
C LEU A 149 0.27 -8.40 13.17
N ARG A 150 -0.89 -8.72 13.77
CA ARG A 150 -1.43 -10.10 13.79
C ARG A 150 -1.64 -10.64 12.39
N SER A 151 -2.15 -9.82 11.47
CA SER A 151 -2.30 -10.23 10.08
C SER A 151 -0.97 -10.45 9.36
N HIS A 152 0.10 -9.77 9.77
CA HIS A 152 1.45 -10.03 9.28
C HIS A 152 1.97 -11.38 9.81
N MET A 153 1.84 -11.64 11.12
CA MET A 153 2.22 -12.93 11.73
C MET A 153 1.53 -14.12 11.05
N ARG A 154 0.20 -14.05 10.85
CA ARG A 154 -0.55 -15.10 10.14
C ARG A 154 -0.06 -15.35 8.71
N MET A 155 0.37 -14.30 8.01
CA MET A 155 0.94 -14.46 6.68
C MET A 155 2.29 -15.19 6.72
N GLU A 156 3.16 -14.86 7.68
CA GLU A 156 4.46 -15.52 7.78
C GLU A 156 4.33 -16.98 8.23
N MET A 157 3.31 -17.31 9.02
CA MET A 157 2.93 -18.70 9.32
C MET A 157 2.42 -19.46 8.09
N ALA A 158 1.56 -18.83 7.29
CA ALA A 158 1.10 -19.41 6.03
C ALA A 158 2.23 -19.63 5.02
N LYS A 159 3.39 -18.99 5.23
CA LYS A 159 4.62 -19.20 4.46
C LYS A 159 5.61 -20.14 5.17
N GLU A 160 5.21 -20.78 6.26
CA GLU A 160 6.02 -21.70 7.07
C GLU A 160 7.30 -21.08 7.64
N ARG A 161 7.31 -19.75 7.83
CA ARG A 161 8.44 -18.99 8.40
C ARG A 161 8.33 -18.79 9.91
N LEU A 162 7.14 -19.00 10.46
CA LEU A 162 6.85 -18.97 11.89
C LEU A 162 6.02 -20.21 12.24
N SER A 163 6.24 -20.77 13.43
CA SER A 163 5.39 -21.82 13.97
C SER A 163 3.96 -21.31 14.18
N ALA A 164 2.97 -22.16 13.90
CA ALA A 164 1.58 -21.86 14.15
C ALA A 164 1.24 -22.22 15.60
N GLU A 165 1.26 -21.24 16.50
CA GLU A 165 0.68 -21.37 17.84
C GLU A 165 -0.68 -20.64 17.90
N GLU A 166 -1.54 -20.99 18.86
CA GLU A 166 -2.91 -20.44 18.91
C GLU A 166 -2.96 -18.94 19.23
N SER A 167 -2.05 -18.43 20.09
CA SER A 167 -2.00 -17.00 20.47
C SER A 167 -0.92 -16.20 19.72
N ASN A 168 0.22 -16.84 19.42
CA ASN A 168 1.44 -16.19 18.89
C ASN A 168 1.86 -14.93 19.64
N ALA A 169 1.58 -14.87 20.95
CA ALA A 169 1.88 -13.72 21.78
C ALA A 169 3.39 -13.43 21.85
N ALA A 170 4.23 -14.46 21.98
CA ALA A 170 5.68 -14.29 22.07
C ALA A 170 6.32 -13.77 20.76
N PRO A 171 6.05 -14.37 19.57
CA PRO A 171 6.50 -13.79 18.30
C PRO A 171 6.02 -12.36 18.08
N LEU A 172 4.77 -12.05 18.44
CA LEU A 172 4.23 -10.70 18.32
C LEU A 172 4.94 -9.72 19.26
N ARG A 173 5.17 -10.10 20.52
CA ARG A 173 5.91 -9.30 21.52
C ARG A 173 7.34 -9.00 21.05
N ALA A 174 8.01 -9.96 20.41
CA ALA A 174 9.34 -9.77 19.84
C ALA A 174 9.35 -8.89 18.57
N PHE A 175 8.23 -8.79 17.86
CA PHE A 175 8.15 -8.13 16.55
C PHE A 175 7.65 -6.69 16.60
N TYR A 176 6.67 -6.38 17.46
CA TYR A 176 5.86 -5.16 17.31
C TYR A 176 6.65 -3.86 17.38
N ALA A 177 7.77 -3.81 18.09
CA ALA A 177 8.63 -2.63 18.22
C ALA A 177 9.86 -2.66 17.30
N THR A 178 9.97 -3.64 16.40
CA THR A 178 11.06 -3.70 15.42
C THR A 178 10.91 -2.63 14.35
N GLU A 179 12.03 -2.21 13.73
CA GLU A 179 12.02 -1.26 12.61
C GLU A 179 11.08 -1.71 11.47
N GLU A 180 11.04 -3.01 11.20
CA GLU A 180 10.17 -3.63 10.18
C GLU A 180 8.68 -3.44 10.48
N ALA A 181 8.30 -3.57 11.76
CA ALA A 181 6.94 -3.38 12.23
C ALA A 181 6.56 -1.89 12.24
N GLU A 182 7.43 -1.05 12.78
CA GLU A 182 7.19 0.39 12.90
C GLU A 182 7.06 1.07 11.53
N ALA A 183 7.94 0.73 10.58
CA ALA A 183 7.93 1.30 9.24
C ALA A 183 6.62 1.07 8.47
N ARG A 184 5.75 0.16 8.94
CA ARG A 184 4.45 -0.17 8.33
C ARG A 184 3.24 0.09 9.23
N SER A 185 3.47 0.61 10.44
CA SER A 185 2.43 0.83 11.46
C SER A 185 2.43 2.24 12.04
N ARG A 186 3.49 3.03 11.83
CA ARG A 186 3.59 4.45 12.22
C ARG A 186 2.83 5.34 11.24
N TYR A 187 1.50 5.22 11.25
CA TYR A 187 0.60 5.95 10.36
C TYR A 187 0.71 7.46 10.54
N ASP A 188 1.07 7.94 11.73
CA ASP A 188 1.39 9.34 11.99
C ASP A 188 2.47 9.87 11.04
N ARG A 189 3.52 9.09 10.80
CA ARG A 189 4.61 9.46 9.87
C ARG A 189 4.14 9.39 8.42
N THR A 190 3.43 8.34 8.05
CA THR A 190 2.93 8.16 6.67
C THR A 190 1.92 9.24 6.29
N ILE A 191 0.95 9.53 7.16
CA ILE A 191 -0.04 10.59 6.96
C ILE A 191 0.68 11.92 6.82
N ALA A 192 1.54 12.30 7.78
CA ALA A 192 2.27 13.56 7.71
C ALA A 192 3.05 13.72 6.39
N ALA A 193 3.72 12.66 5.92
CA ALA A 193 4.46 12.68 4.66
C ALA A 193 3.54 12.86 3.44
N ILE A 194 2.39 12.18 3.41
CA ILE A 194 1.39 12.37 2.36
C ILE A 194 0.86 13.81 2.39
N GLU A 195 0.50 14.32 3.57
CA GLU A 195 -0.12 15.63 3.72
C GLU A 195 0.82 16.81 3.42
N GLN A 196 2.13 16.60 3.57
CA GLN A 196 3.16 17.56 3.17
C GLN A 196 3.27 17.70 1.64
N VAL A 197 2.91 16.65 0.88
CA VAL A 197 3.17 16.57 -0.56
C VAL A 197 1.90 16.68 -1.40
N PHE A 198 0.80 16.08 -0.96
CA PHE A 198 -0.44 15.97 -1.71
C PHE A 198 -1.52 16.87 -1.11
N ALA A 199 -2.16 17.64 -1.98
CA ALA A 199 -3.33 18.43 -1.63
C ALA A 199 -4.48 17.52 -1.18
N PRO A 200 -5.45 18.01 -0.39
CA PRO A 200 -6.58 17.22 0.09
C PRO A 200 -7.35 16.47 -1.01
N GLU A 201 -7.51 17.06 -2.19
CA GLU A 201 -8.18 16.49 -3.36
C GLU A 201 -7.38 15.38 -4.06
N ASP A 202 -6.06 15.34 -3.84
CA ASP A 202 -5.13 14.39 -4.44
C ASP A 202 -4.76 13.25 -3.48
N ARG A 203 -5.39 13.18 -2.30
CA ARG A 203 -5.16 12.11 -1.32
C ARG A 203 -6.46 11.47 -0.84
N PHE A 204 -6.44 10.15 -0.75
CA PHE A 204 -7.53 9.36 -0.18
C PHE A 204 -7.02 8.55 1.01
N LEU A 205 -7.51 8.89 2.20
CA LEU A 205 -7.23 8.17 3.43
C LEU A 205 -8.48 7.36 3.79
N CYS A 206 -8.33 6.05 4.03
CA CYS A 206 -9.46 5.21 4.40
C CYS A 206 -9.10 4.15 5.44
N LEU A 207 -10.14 3.56 6.04
CA LEU A 207 -10.02 2.44 6.96
C LEU A 207 -10.30 1.14 6.21
N PHE A 208 -9.50 0.12 6.49
CA PHE A 208 -9.64 -1.23 5.95
C PHE A 208 -11.01 -1.82 6.25
N GLU A 209 -11.53 -1.53 7.44
CA GLU A 209 -12.84 -1.99 7.90
C GLU A 209 -13.99 -1.41 7.05
N ASP A 210 -13.80 -0.21 6.49
CA ASP A 210 -14.78 0.49 5.67
C ASP A 210 -14.60 0.22 4.17
N LEU A 211 -13.40 -0.11 3.73
CA LEU A 211 -13.02 -0.24 2.32
C LEU A 211 -13.94 -1.17 1.50
N PHE A 212 -14.51 -2.18 2.15
CA PHE A 212 -15.36 -3.20 1.50
C PHE A 212 -16.87 -2.96 1.69
N THR A 213 -17.25 -1.88 2.35
CA THR A 213 -18.66 -1.47 2.52
C THR A 213 -19.14 -0.73 1.28
N PRO A 214 -20.45 -0.70 0.99
CA PRO A 214 -20.99 0.12 -0.11
C PRO A 214 -20.53 1.58 -0.05
N GLU A 215 -20.47 2.16 1.15
CA GLU A 215 -20.04 3.54 1.38
C GLU A 215 -18.54 3.73 1.10
N GLY A 216 -17.70 2.79 1.55
CA GLY A 216 -16.25 2.84 1.28
C GLY A 216 -15.91 2.64 -0.19
N ILE A 217 -16.65 1.76 -0.88
CA ILE A 217 -16.52 1.54 -2.33
C ILE A 217 -16.94 2.80 -3.08
N ALA A 218 -18.07 3.42 -2.70
CA ALA A 218 -18.51 4.68 -3.28
C ALA A 218 -17.46 5.78 -3.09
N ALA A 219 -16.93 5.96 -1.88
CA ALA A 219 -15.91 6.97 -1.59
C ALA A 219 -14.62 6.78 -2.41
N LEU A 220 -14.12 5.53 -2.53
CA LEU A 220 -12.96 5.24 -3.39
C LEU A 220 -13.28 5.50 -4.87
N SER A 221 -14.48 5.16 -5.32
CA SER A 221 -14.90 5.32 -6.71
C SER A 221 -15.02 6.79 -7.09
N ASP A 222 -15.60 7.61 -6.20
CA ASP A 222 -15.72 9.05 -6.36
C ASP A 222 -14.34 9.70 -6.43
N PHE A 223 -13.44 9.34 -5.50
CA PHE A 223 -12.05 9.82 -5.53
C PHE A 223 -11.32 9.42 -6.83
N ALA A 224 -11.49 8.18 -7.26
CA ALA A 224 -10.84 7.64 -8.46
C ALA A 224 -11.55 8.01 -9.77
N GLN A 225 -12.70 8.69 -9.70
CA GLN A 225 -13.53 9.06 -10.85
C GLN A 225 -13.85 7.85 -11.75
N VAL A 226 -14.29 6.76 -11.12
CA VAL A 226 -14.72 5.52 -11.77
C VAL A 226 -16.14 5.15 -11.34
N PRO A 227 -16.89 4.36 -12.13
CA PRO A 227 -18.18 3.84 -11.70
C PRO A 227 -18.07 3.07 -10.37
N SER A 228 -18.98 3.35 -9.44
CA SER A 228 -19.09 2.59 -8.20
C SER A 228 -19.73 1.24 -8.48
N ASP A 229 -19.07 0.15 -8.03
CA ASP A 229 -19.61 -1.20 -8.06
C ASP A 229 -19.61 -1.83 -6.66
N PRO A 230 -20.68 -1.60 -5.87
CA PRO A 230 -20.81 -2.15 -4.52
C PRO A 230 -20.78 -3.70 -4.48
N SER A 231 -21.03 -4.38 -5.60
CA SER A 231 -20.97 -5.85 -5.67
C SER A 231 -19.55 -6.40 -5.52
N GLN A 232 -18.53 -5.55 -5.69
CA GLN A 232 -17.12 -5.89 -5.39
C GLN A 232 -16.79 -5.84 -3.91
N GLY A 233 -17.75 -5.42 -3.08
CA GLY A 233 -17.71 -5.61 -1.63
C GLY A 233 -17.77 -7.08 -1.26
N GLY A 234 -17.34 -7.40 -0.04
CA GLY A 234 -17.37 -8.76 0.50
C GLY A 234 -17.89 -8.76 1.94
N GLN A 235 -18.28 -9.94 2.45
CA GLN A 235 -18.58 -10.09 3.88
C GLN A 235 -17.40 -9.57 4.69
N ALA A 236 -17.72 -8.70 5.66
CA ALA A 236 -16.76 -8.06 6.54
C ALA A 236 -15.65 -9.05 6.96
N VAL A 237 -14.40 -8.69 6.66
CA VAL A 237 -13.20 -9.46 7.00
C VAL A 237 -13.11 -9.75 8.53
N ASN A 238 -13.95 -9.09 9.32
CA ASN A 238 -14.28 -9.38 10.72
C ASN A 238 -14.61 -10.86 10.99
N ALA A 239 -15.13 -11.62 10.01
CA ALA A 239 -15.36 -13.06 10.19
C ALA A 239 -14.05 -13.85 10.39
N ARG A 240 -12.91 -13.41 9.81
CA ARG A 240 -11.59 -14.02 10.03
C ARG A 240 -10.91 -13.54 11.32
N ALA A 241 -11.32 -12.41 11.88
CA ALA A 241 -10.81 -11.91 13.17
C ALA A 241 -11.32 -12.74 14.36
N LYS A 242 -12.48 -13.40 14.23
CA LYS A 242 -13.05 -14.29 15.25
C LYS A 242 -12.32 -15.63 15.43
N GLY A 243 -11.39 -15.99 14.53
CA GLY A 243 -10.77 -17.32 14.49
C GLY A 243 -9.33 -17.42 15.00
N SER A 244 -8.70 -16.34 15.45
CA SER A 244 -7.35 -16.41 16.04
C SER A 244 -7.42 -16.13 17.53
N GLY A 245 -6.82 -17.00 18.35
CA GLY A 245 -6.88 -16.97 19.81
C GLY A 245 -6.74 -15.57 20.40
N SER A 246 -7.44 -15.35 21.51
CA SER A 246 -7.38 -14.09 22.25
C SER A 246 -5.93 -13.81 22.64
N LEU A 247 -5.39 -12.68 22.16
CA LEU A 247 -4.14 -12.18 22.71
C LEU A 247 -4.37 -11.79 24.18
N PRO A 248 -3.37 -11.98 25.06
CA PRO A 248 -3.42 -11.43 26.40
C PRO A 248 -3.73 -9.93 26.36
N GLU A 249 -4.66 -9.48 27.21
CA GLU A 249 -5.13 -8.10 27.24
C GLU A 249 -4.00 -7.10 27.55
N ASP A 250 -3.05 -7.49 28.41
CA ASP A 250 -1.84 -6.73 28.72
C ASP A 250 -1.01 -6.48 27.46
N LEU A 251 -0.82 -7.49 26.62
CA LEU A 251 -0.06 -7.36 25.38
C LEU A 251 -0.81 -6.51 24.33
N LEU A 252 -2.15 -6.63 24.26
CA LEU A 252 -2.96 -5.76 23.40
C LEU A 252 -2.79 -4.29 23.80
N ALA A 253 -2.92 -4.01 25.10
CA ALA A 253 -2.76 -2.66 25.64
C ALA A 253 -1.34 -2.12 25.45
N GLU A 254 -0.31 -2.95 25.68
CA GLU A 254 1.10 -2.64 25.46
C GLU A 254 1.36 -2.19 24.01
N ILE A 255 0.93 -2.99 23.03
CA ILE A 255 1.14 -2.69 21.61
C ILE A 255 0.31 -1.46 21.19
N ALA A 256 -0.95 -1.36 21.63
CA ALA A 256 -1.79 -0.21 21.31
C ALA A 256 -1.20 1.09 21.85
N ALA A 257 -0.69 1.07 23.10
CA ALA A 257 -0.02 2.21 23.71
C ALA A 257 1.27 2.59 22.97
N HIS A 258 2.08 1.61 22.53
CA HIS A 258 3.27 1.85 21.69
C HIS A 258 2.93 2.60 20.40
N TYR A 259 1.81 2.25 19.76
CA TYR A 259 1.35 2.85 18.52
C TYR A 259 0.39 4.03 18.71
N ARG A 260 0.26 4.58 19.92
CA ARG A 260 -0.65 5.71 20.23
C ARG A 260 -0.62 6.85 19.20
N PRO A 261 0.54 7.36 18.74
CA PRO A 261 0.56 8.41 17.73
C PRO A 261 -0.16 8.02 16.43
N ALA A 262 -0.07 6.75 16.02
CA ALA A 262 -0.75 6.26 14.83
C ALA A 262 -2.28 6.22 15.01
N TYR A 263 -2.77 5.86 16.20
CA TYR A 263 -4.19 5.94 16.52
C TYR A 263 -4.68 7.38 16.55
N GLU A 264 -3.94 8.29 17.19
CA GLU A 264 -4.29 9.71 17.29
C GLU A 264 -4.37 10.35 15.91
N ALA A 265 -3.33 10.19 15.08
CA ALA A 265 -3.30 10.74 13.73
C ALA A 265 -4.43 10.17 12.85
N ALA A 266 -4.69 8.86 12.94
CA ALA A 266 -5.78 8.24 12.19
C ALA A 266 -7.16 8.71 12.67
N ALA A 267 -7.39 8.81 13.99
CA ALA A 267 -8.66 9.23 14.56
C ALA A 267 -8.97 10.72 14.32
N GLU A 268 -7.95 11.57 14.23
CA GLU A 268 -8.13 12.98 13.89
C GLU A 268 -8.65 13.16 12.46
N ARG A 269 -8.17 12.36 11.50
CA ARG A 269 -8.65 12.40 10.09
C ARG A 269 -9.91 11.57 9.87
N LEU A 270 -10.03 10.44 10.57
CA LEU A 270 -11.08 9.45 10.40
C LEU A 270 -11.65 9.07 11.78
N PRO A 271 -12.59 9.85 12.34
CA PRO A 271 -13.13 9.63 13.70
C PRO A 271 -13.71 8.24 13.93
N ARG A 272 -14.13 7.55 12.86
CA ARG A 272 -14.62 6.16 12.90
C ARG A 272 -13.61 5.16 13.45
N VAL A 273 -12.31 5.49 13.47
CA VAL A 273 -11.26 4.71 14.16
C VAL A 273 -11.70 4.32 15.58
N ARG A 274 -12.31 5.24 16.33
CA ARG A 274 -12.75 5.00 17.72
C ARG A 274 -13.79 3.89 17.84
N ALA A 275 -14.58 3.67 16.79
CA ALA A 275 -15.64 2.67 16.76
C ALA A 275 -15.20 1.36 16.08
N LEU A 276 -14.30 1.45 15.09
CA LEU A 276 -13.94 0.31 14.23
C LEU A 276 -12.67 -0.41 14.66
N TRP A 277 -11.73 0.27 15.32
CA TRP A 277 -10.46 -0.33 15.72
C TRP A 277 -10.58 -0.90 17.13
N PRO A 278 -10.54 -2.24 17.30
CA PRO A 278 -10.80 -2.88 18.58
C PRO A 278 -9.79 -2.51 19.66
N SER A 279 -8.57 -2.12 19.30
CA SER A 279 -7.51 -1.74 20.23
C SER A 279 -7.46 -0.24 20.49
N ALA A 280 -8.31 0.56 19.83
CA ALA A 280 -8.38 2.01 20.03
C ALA A 280 -8.64 2.42 21.49
N PRO A 281 -9.49 1.73 22.29
CA PRO A 281 -9.71 2.11 23.69
C PRO A 281 -8.44 2.12 24.56
N TYR A 282 -7.42 1.32 24.22
CA TYR A 282 -6.16 1.29 24.96
C TYR A 282 -5.20 2.42 24.57
N ALA A 283 -5.38 3.01 23.38
CA ALA A 283 -4.52 4.04 22.81
C ALA A 283 -5.16 5.44 22.82
N LEU A 284 -6.48 5.52 22.71
CA LEU A 284 -7.25 6.75 22.68
C LEU A 284 -8.02 6.83 23.99
N THR A 285 -7.43 7.46 24.99
CA THR A 285 -8.16 7.80 26.21
C THR A 285 -9.41 8.60 25.83
N SER A 286 -10.54 8.28 26.46
CA SER A 286 -11.73 9.13 26.41
C SER A 286 -11.33 10.51 26.92
N ALA A 287 -11.38 11.52 26.06
CA ALA A 287 -11.31 12.91 26.48
C ALA A 287 -12.58 13.26 27.28
#